data_AF-R7ZDS1-F1
#
_entry.id   AF-R7ZDS1-F1
#
_cell.length_a   1.000
_cell.length_b   1.000
_cell.length_c   1.000
_cell.angle_alpha   90.00
_cell.angle_beta   90.00
_cell.angle_gamma   90.00
#
_symmetry.space_group_name_H-M   'P 1'
#
loop_
_entity.id
_entity.type
_entity.pdbx_description
1 polymer ?
#
loop_
_entity_poly.entity_id
_entity_poly.type
_entity_poly.pdbx_seq_one_letter_code
_entity_poly.pdbx_strand_id
1 'polypeptide(L)' 'MTDYRKGYEFYRQMSEKHGLEPINFHYYILNLSQEQLDAYNDEQAKALGGEIEYDVS' A
#
# COMPACT_ATOMS: atom_id res chain seq x y z
N MET A 1 7.31 -2.18 6.76
CA MET A 1 6.31 -2.49 5.71
C MET A 1 4.90 -2.51 6.31
N THR A 2 4.38 -1.34 6.70
CA THR A 2 3.08 -1.20 7.37
C THR A 2 2.46 0.08 6.79
N ASP A 3 1.31 0.07 6.09
CA ASP A 3 0.17 -0.84 6.27
C ASP A 3 -0.74 -0.99 5.03
N TYR A 4 -0.19 -1.40 3.89
CA TYR A 4 -1.01 -1.82 2.73
C TYR A 4 -2.01 -2.93 3.08
N ARG A 5 -1.73 -3.70 4.15
CA ARG A 5 -2.63 -4.72 4.67
C ARG A 5 -3.91 -4.10 5.24
N LYS A 6 -3.84 -3.01 6.00
CA LYS A 6 -5.05 -2.28 6.44
C LYS A 6 -5.87 -1.73 5.27
N GLY A 7 -5.19 -1.14 4.27
CA GLY A 7 -5.86 -0.67 3.05
C GLY A 7 -6.57 -1.82 2.32
N TYR A 8 -5.89 -2.96 2.20
CA TYR A 8 -6.44 -4.16 1.60
C TYR A 8 -7.58 -4.77 2.41
N GLU A 9 -7.51 -4.79 3.74
CA GLU A 9 -8.58 -5.27 4.60
C GLU A 9 -9.85 -4.42 4.45
N PHE A 10 -9.70 -3.10 4.39
CA PHE A 10 -10.83 -2.20 4.14
C PHE A 10 -11.44 -2.45 2.76
N TYR A 11 -10.60 -2.56 1.72
CA TYR A 11 -11.04 -2.93 0.37
C TYR A 11 -11.80 -4.26 0.37
N ARG A 12 -11.26 -5.28 1.05
CA ARG A 12 -11.85 -6.62 1.15
C ARG A 12 -13.23 -6.58 1.79
N GLN A 13 -13.36 -5.89 2.93
CA GLN A 13 -14.62 -5.73 3.65
C GLN A 13 -15.70 -5.06 2.78
N MET A 14 -15.31 -4.06 1.97
CA MET A 14 -16.23 -3.39 1.07
C MET A 14 -16.66 -4.29 -0.09
N SER A 15 -15.74 -5.03 -0.71
CA SER A 15 -16.08 -6.02 -1.74
C SER A 15 -17.08 -7.06 -1.22
N GLU A 16 -16.81 -7.65 -0.05
CA GLU A 16 -17.69 -8.63 0.59
C GLU A 16 -19.08 -8.05 0.88
N LYS A 17 -19.16 -6.82 1.41
CA LYS A 17 -20.43 -6.13 1.69
C LYS A 17 -21.30 -5.93 0.45
N HIS A 18 -20.67 -5.79 -0.72
CA HIS A 18 -21.35 -5.61 -2.01
C HIS A 18 -21.56 -6.91 -2.78
N GLY A 19 -21.21 -8.07 -2.20
CA GLY A 19 -21.34 -9.38 -2.85
C GLY A 19 -20.30 -9.63 -3.96
N LEU A 20 -19.17 -8.92 -3.90
CA LEU A 20 -18.08 -9.02 -4.86
C LEU A 20 -16.91 -9.81 -4.28
N GLU A 21 -16.26 -10.62 -5.12
CA GLU A 21 -14.99 -11.24 -4.73
C GLU A 21 -13.83 -10.22 -4.83
N PRO A 22 -13.02 -10.07 -3.76
CA PRO A 22 -11.85 -9.21 -3.78
C PRO A 22 -10.71 -9.84 -4.58
N ILE A 23 -9.97 -9.03 -5.35
CA ILE A 23 -8.73 -9.49 -5.98
C ILE A 23 -7.66 -9.81 -4.93
N ASN A 24 -6.65 -10.63 -5.29
CA ASN A 24 -5.58 -10.96 -4.35
C ASN A 24 -4.73 -9.73 -3.97
N PHE A 25 -4.08 -9.80 -2.81
CA PHE A 25 -3.28 -8.70 -2.26
C PHE A 25 -2.14 -8.24 -3.19
N HIS A 26 -1.53 -9.16 -3.92
CA HIS A 26 -0.46 -8.84 -4.86
C HIS A 26 -0.97 -7.93 -5.99
N TYR A 27 -2.14 -8.25 -6.56
CA TYR A 27 -2.79 -7.42 -7.58
C TYR A 27 -3.31 -6.08 -7.03
N TYR A 28 -3.77 -6.06 -5.78
CA TYR A 28 -4.15 -4.82 -5.10
C TYR A 28 -2.98 -3.83 -5.01
N ILE A 29 -1.77 -4.34 -4.74
CA ILE A 29 -0.55 -3.51 -4.70
C ILE A 29 -0.03 -3.17 -6.10
N LEU A 30 -0.13 -4.09 -7.06
CA LEU A 30 0.38 -3.95 -8.44
C LEU A 30 -0.25 -2.78 -9.23
N ASN A 31 -1.35 -2.19 -8.76
CA ASN A 31 -1.94 -1.00 -9.36
C ASN A 31 -1.27 0.31 -8.91
N LEU A 32 -0.26 0.24 -8.04
CA LEU A 32 0.53 1.41 -7.67
C LEU A 32 1.68 1.58 -8.65
N SER A 33 1.77 2.74 -9.29
CA SER A 33 2.96 3.13 -10.03
C SER A 33 4.14 3.27 -9.07
N GLN A 34 5.37 3.16 -9.59
CA GLN A 34 6.58 3.41 -8.81
C GLN A 34 6.51 4.77 -8.11
N GLU A 35 6.02 5.80 -8.79
CA GLU A 35 5.83 7.15 -8.25
C GLU A 35 4.85 7.19 -7.07
N GLN A 36 3.79 6.36 -7.08
CA GLN A 36 2.85 6.24 -5.96
C GLN A 36 3.46 5.50 -4.77
N LEU A 37 4.35 4.54 -5.01
CA LEU A 37 5.12 3.87 -3.96
C LEU A 37 6.14 4.83 -3.34
N ASP A 38 6.87 5.58 -4.16
CA ASP A 38 7.89 6.53 -3.73
C ASP A 38 7.27 7.67 -2.91
N ALA A 39 6.17 8.26 -3.38
CA ALA A 39 5.44 9.31 -2.65
C ALA A 39 4.92 8.82 -1.28
N TYR A 40 4.41 7.59 -1.21
CA TYR A 40 3.96 7.00 0.05
C TYR A 40 5.12 6.77 1.02
N ASN A 41 6.23 6.22 0.53
CA ASN A 41 7.41 5.99 1.36
C ASN A 41 8.01 7.31 1.88
N ASP A 42 7.99 8.37 1.06
CA ASP A 42 8.42 9.71 1.47
C ASP A 42 7.53 10.31 2.56
N GLU A 43 6.21 10.14 2.48
CA GLU A 43 5.30 10.56 3.56
C GLU A 43 5.51 9.75 4.84
N GLN A 44 5.76 8.45 4.72
CA GLN A 44 6.02 7.57 5.87
C GLN A 44 7.37 7.84 6.54
N ALA A 45 8.42 8.11 5.76
CA ALA A 45 9.72 8.51 6.29
C ALA A 45 9.61 9.80 7.11
N LYS A 46 8.82 10.77 6.64
CA LYS A 46 8.50 12.00 7.37
C LYS A 46 7.68 11.74 8.64
N ALA A 47 6.72 10.82 8.59
CA ALA A 47 5.87 10.47 9.73
C ALA A 47 6.62 9.69 10.84
N LEU A 48 7.67 8.94 10.49
CA LEU A 48 8.47 8.13 11.41
C LEU A 48 9.74 8.83 11.92
N GLY A 49 10.05 10.04 11.43
CA GLY A 49 11.17 10.86 11.91
C GLY A 49 12.56 10.32 11.57
N GLY A 50 12.68 9.44 10.57
CA GLY A 50 13.95 8.83 10.15
C GLY A 50 14.04 8.72 8.64
N GLU A 51 15.15 9.21 8.08
CA GLU A 51 15.52 9.04 6.68
C GLU A 51 15.49 7.56 6.31
N ILE A 52 14.63 7.19 5.37
CA ILE A 52 14.73 5.89 4.71
C ILE A 52 15.77 6.08 3.60
N GLU A 53 16.99 5.61 3.83
CA GLU A 53 18.00 5.51 2.76
C GLU A 53 17.53 4.48 1.72
N TYR A 54 17.38 4.95 0.49
CA TYR A 54 17.21 4.06 -0.66
C TYR A 54 18.60 3.70 -1.19
N ASP A 55 19.03 2.45 -0.99
CA ASP A 55 20.14 1.89 -1.76
C ASP A 55 19.59 1.51 -3.15
N VAL A 56 20.00 2.27 -4.16
CA VAL A 56 19.75 1.94 -5.57
C VAL A 56 21.05 1.33 -6.11
N SER A 57 21.11 -0.01 -6.08
CA SER A 57 22.15 -0.80 -6.77
C SER A 57 21.88 -0.92 -8.27
#